data_AF-A0A821VP88-F1
#
_entry.id   AF-A0A821VP88-F1
#
_cell.length_a   1.000
_cell.length_b   1.000
_cell.length_c   1.000
_cell.angle_alpha   90.00
_cell.angle_beta   90.00
_cell.angle_gamma   90.00
#
_symmetry.space_group_name_H-M   'P 1'
#
loop_
_entity.id
_entity.type
_entity.pdbx_description
1 polymer ?
#
loop_
_entity_poly.entity_id
_entity_poly.type
_entity_poly.pdbx_seq_one_letter_code
_entity_poly.pdbx_strand_id
1 'polypeptide(L)'
;MMVTQARSQSILGTIGPLARAREDINLFMKIILDTELWRTEPSLVPIPWRTITLDSTNLTVAVMWDDGVVQPHPPIIRALHETVEQLKTAGIRVIDWEPVDHQKSWDLISALYFCNGAQAERDLMTEADEQPLPLTNWILNQPE
;
A
#
# COMPACT_ATOMS: atom_id res chain seq x y z
N MET A 1 11.08 -2.27 5.86
CA MET A 1 11.87 -3.11 4.93
C MET A 1 10.90 -4.09 4.31
N MET A 2 10.54 -3.89 3.05
CA MET A 2 9.63 -4.81 2.33
C MET A 2 10.50 -6.00 1.90
N VAL A 3 10.40 -7.12 2.62
CA VAL A 3 11.08 -8.36 2.24
C VAL A 3 10.18 -9.06 1.24
N THR A 4 10.32 -8.72 -0.04
CA THR A 4 9.86 -9.62 -1.09
C THR A 4 10.94 -10.69 -1.26
N GLN A 5 10.53 -11.96 -1.39
CA GLN A 5 11.44 -13.05 -1.68
C GLN A 5 12.36 -12.64 -2.85
N ALA A 6 13.68 -12.85 -2.71
CA ALA A 6 14.63 -12.41 -3.72
C ALA A 6 14.26 -12.97 -5.10
N ARG A 7 14.14 -12.07 -6.09
CA ARG A 7 13.72 -12.37 -7.48
C ARG A 7 12.24 -12.78 -7.65
N SER A 8 11.40 -12.60 -6.63
CA SER A 8 9.95 -12.73 -6.79
C SER A 8 9.38 -11.58 -7.62
N GLN A 9 8.54 -11.91 -8.58
CA GLN A 9 7.78 -10.96 -9.41
C GLN A 9 6.29 -10.95 -9.06
N SER A 10 5.88 -11.73 -8.05
CA SER A 10 4.47 -11.88 -7.67
C SER A 10 3.90 -10.62 -7.04
N ILE A 11 4.62 -10.04 -6.07
CA ILE A 11 4.28 -8.78 -5.41
C ILE A 11 5.50 -7.87 -5.54
N LEU A 12 5.39 -6.82 -6.35
CA LEU A 12 6.48 -5.88 -6.59
C LEU A 12 6.57 -4.85 -5.47
N GLY A 13 7.79 -4.62 -4.99
CA GLY A 13 8.06 -3.52 -4.07
C GLY A 13 7.97 -2.17 -4.78
N THR A 14 7.54 -1.15 -4.05
CA THR A 14 7.59 0.25 -4.49
C THR A 14 8.32 1.10 -3.45
N ILE A 15 8.97 2.17 -3.91
CA ILE A 15 9.74 3.09 -3.07
C ILE A 15 9.10 4.47 -3.19
N GLY A 16 8.88 5.14 -2.06
CA GLY A 16 8.33 6.49 -2.01
C GLY A 16 8.87 7.29 -0.82
N PRO A 17 8.81 8.63 -0.89
CA PRO A 17 9.30 9.48 0.18
C PRO A 17 8.35 9.50 1.40
N LEU A 18 8.92 9.61 2.59
CA LEU A 18 8.21 9.99 3.81
C LEU A 18 8.62 11.41 4.19
N ALA A 19 7.65 12.32 4.31
CA ALA A 19 7.92 13.73 4.62
C ALA A 19 6.83 14.32 5.53
N ARG A 20 7.14 15.48 6.14
CA ARG A 20 6.22 16.21 7.04
C ARG A 20 5.26 17.13 6.30
N ALA A 21 5.62 17.54 5.09
CA ALA A 21 4.82 18.41 4.24
C ALA A 21 4.53 17.73 2.90
N ARG A 22 3.34 17.98 2.36
CA ARG A 22 2.92 17.46 1.04
C ARG A 22 3.78 18.04 -0.08
N GLU A 23 4.22 19.27 0.09
CA GLU A 23 5.08 20.00 -0.86
C GLU A 23 6.43 19.30 -1.03
N ASP A 24 6.98 18.71 0.03
CA ASP A 24 8.23 17.95 -0.02
C ASP A 24 8.05 16.64 -0.80
N ILE A 25 6.92 15.95 -0.63
CA ILE A 25 6.56 14.76 -1.43
C ILE A 25 6.46 15.15 -2.90
N ASN A 26 5.75 16.24 -3.22
CA ASN A 26 5.62 16.73 -4.59
C ASN A 26 6.96 17.10 -5.22
N LEU A 27 7.86 17.73 -4.45
CA LEU A 27 9.20 18.10 -4.91
C LEU A 27 10.04 16.87 -5.21
N PHE A 28 10.06 15.89 -4.28
CA PHE A 28 10.79 14.64 -4.47
C PHE A 28 10.30 13.89 -5.70
N MET A 29 8.99 13.67 -5.80
CA MET A 29 8.39 12.94 -6.94
C MET A 29 8.68 13.63 -8.26
N LYS A 30 8.60 14.98 -8.30
CA LYS A 30 8.94 15.76 -9.49
C LYS A 30 10.41 15.58 -9.88
N ILE A 31 11.34 15.81 -8.97
CA ILE A 31 12.78 15.73 -9.25
C ILE A 31 13.15 14.35 -9.81
N ILE A 32 12.64 13.28 -9.20
CA ILE A 32 12.95 11.92 -9.65
C ILE A 32 12.38 11.66 -11.04
N LEU A 33 11.12 11.99 -11.30
CA LEU A 33 10.49 11.72 -12.60
C LEU A 33 11.01 12.64 -13.72
N ASP A 34 11.45 13.86 -13.40
CA ASP A 34 12.07 14.79 -14.37
C ASP A 34 13.44 14.28 -14.87
N THR A 35 14.07 13.31 -14.21
CA THR A 35 15.26 12.62 -14.74
C THR A 35 14.96 11.58 -15.82
N GLU A 36 13.68 11.32 -16.09
CA GLU A 36 13.20 10.37 -17.10
C GLU A 36 13.83 8.96 -16.95
N LEU A 37 13.91 8.45 -15.72
CA LEU A 37 14.54 7.16 -15.38
C LEU A 37 14.09 5.99 -16.26
N TRP A 38 12.87 6.05 -16.81
CA TRP A 38 12.34 5.07 -17.77
C TRP A 38 13.18 4.95 -19.06
N ARG A 39 14.08 5.89 -19.37
CA ARG A 39 15.03 5.77 -20.48
C ARG A 39 16.17 4.81 -20.19
N THR A 40 16.54 4.65 -18.92
CA THR A 40 17.62 3.76 -18.48
C THR A 40 17.07 2.47 -17.88
N GLU A 41 15.93 2.54 -17.20
CA GLU A 41 15.28 1.42 -16.52
C GLU A 41 13.93 1.10 -17.21
N PRO A 42 13.89 0.10 -18.12
CA PRO A 42 12.73 -0.17 -18.96
C PRO A 42 11.53 -0.76 -18.22
N SER A 43 11.70 -1.18 -16.95
CA SER A 43 10.59 -1.64 -16.11
C SER A 43 9.67 -0.50 -15.64
N LEU A 44 10.11 0.76 -15.77
CA LEU A 44 9.36 1.94 -15.34
C LEU A 44 8.38 2.42 -16.42
N VAL A 45 7.17 2.79 -15.98
CA VAL A 45 6.18 3.40 -16.88
C VAL A 45 6.58 4.85 -17.18
N PRO A 46 6.63 5.28 -18.45
CA PRO A 46 7.10 6.61 -18.83
C PRO A 46 6.02 7.69 -18.59
N ILE A 47 5.77 8.01 -17.32
CA ILE A 47 4.78 9.01 -16.92
C ILE A 47 5.48 10.17 -16.21
N PRO A 48 5.47 11.38 -16.79
CA PRO A 48 6.05 12.55 -16.13
C PRO A 48 5.19 13.02 -14.95
N TRP A 49 5.83 13.70 -13.99
CA TRP A 49 5.11 14.32 -12.90
C TRP A 49 4.28 15.50 -13.41
N ARG A 50 2.99 15.51 -13.07
CA ARG A 50 2.04 16.54 -13.53
C ARG A 50 1.54 17.33 -12.33
N THR A 51 1.59 18.65 -12.42
CA THR A 51 0.86 19.51 -11.48
C THR A 51 -0.59 19.53 -11.90
N ILE A 52 -1.47 19.05 -11.01
CA ILE A 52 -2.90 18.97 -11.27
C ILE A 52 -3.60 19.93 -10.32
N THR A 53 -4.43 20.81 -10.88
CA THR A 53 -5.39 21.60 -10.11
C THR A 53 -6.70 20.82 -10.12
N LEU A 54 -7.12 20.33 -8.96
CA LEU A 54 -8.38 19.63 -8.81
C LEU A 54 -9.50 20.66 -8.64
N ASP A 55 -10.54 20.54 -9.46
CA ASP A 55 -11.81 21.23 -9.26
C ASP A 55 -12.67 20.40 -8.31
N SER A 56 -13.04 20.97 -7.16
CA SER A 56 -13.84 20.27 -6.14
C SER A 56 -15.21 19.83 -6.67
N THR A 57 -15.74 20.49 -7.71
CA THR A 57 -17.03 20.15 -8.31
C THR A 57 -16.98 18.89 -9.19
N ASN A 58 -15.78 18.50 -9.64
CA ASN A 58 -15.55 17.35 -10.53
C ASN A 58 -14.86 16.16 -9.83
N LEU A 59 -14.68 16.24 -8.51
CA LEU A 59 -14.07 15.18 -7.72
C LEU A 59 -15.13 14.34 -7.01
N THR A 60 -15.06 13.02 -7.18
CA THR A 60 -15.80 12.06 -6.36
C THR A 60 -14.83 11.26 -5.53
N VAL A 61 -15.03 11.25 -4.21
CA VAL A 61 -14.24 10.44 -3.27
C VAL A 61 -15.10 9.27 -2.79
N ALA A 62 -14.61 8.06 -3.01
CA ALA A 62 -15.25 6.85 -2.52
C ALA A 62 -14.61 6.47 -1.17
N VAL A 63 -15.44 6.09 -0.20
CA VAL A 63 -14.99 5.81 1.18
C VAL A 63 -15.34 4.38 1.55
N MET A 64 -14.31 3.61 1.87
CA MET A 64 -14.44 2.28 2.45
C MET A 64 -14.33 2.39 3.96
N TRP A 65 -15.41 2.04 4.67
CA TRP A 65 -15.50 2.18 6.13
C TRP A 65 -14.88 1.00 6.86
N ASP A 66 -15.02 -0.19 6.30
CA ASP A 66 -14.50 -1.46 6.77
C ASP A 66 -14.15 -2.29 5.53
N ASP A 67 -13.05 -3.04 5.58
CA ASP A 67 -12.62 -3.91 4.48
C ASP A 67 -13.25 -5.31 4.56
N GLY A 68 -13.99 -5.60 5.65
CA GLY A 68 -14.64 -6.87 5.93
C GLY A 68 -13.71 -7.95 6.48
N VAL A 69 -12.42 -7.65 6.66
CA VAL A 69 -11.37 -8.58 7.10
C VAL A 69 -10.79 -8.14 8.44
N VAL A 70 -10.45 -6.85 8.58
CA VAL A 70 -9.87 -6.27 9.79
C VAL A 70 -10.67 -5.05 10.21
N GLN A 71 -11.43 -5.21 11.29
CA GLN A 71 -12.26 -4.13 11.81
C GLN A 71 -11.40 -2.94 12.28
N PRO A 72 -11.68 -1.71 11.80
CA PRO A 72 -10.93 -0.53 12.20
C PRO A 72 -11.20 -0.16 13.67
N HIS A 73 -10.16 0.32 14.34
CA HIS A 73 -10.29 0.80 15.72
C HIS A 73 -11.17 2.08 15.79
N PRO A 74 -11.89 2.32 16.90
CA PRO A 74 -12.72 3.52 17.08
C PRO A 74 -12.07 4.87 16.71
N PRO A 75 -10.79 5.17 17.05
CA PRO A 75 -10.16 6.42 16.60
C PRO A 75 -9.99 6.55 15.09
N ILE A 76 -9.84 5.43 14.37
CA ILE A 76 -9.74 5.43 12.90
C ILE A 76 -11.10 5.72 12.28
N ILE A 77 -12.16 5.08 12.79
CA ILE A 77 -13.55 5.34 12.36
C ILE A 77 -13.90 6.81 12.58
N ARG A 78 -13.56 7.37 13.75
CA ARG A 78 -13.77 8.80 14.04
C ARG A 78 -13.06 9.70 13.03
N ALA A 79 -11.79 9.42 12.72
CA ALA A 79 -11.03 10.21 11.75
C ALA A 79 -11.61 10.13 10.33
N LEU A 80 -12.13 8.96 9.92
CA LEU A 80 -12.83 8.81 8.64
C LEU A 80 -14.09 9.67 8.59
N HIS A 81 -14.93 9.65 9.62
CA HIS A 81 -16.12 10.51 9.68
C HIS A 81 -15.76 12.01 9.65
N GLU A 82 -14.79 12.44 10.45
CA GLU A 82 -14.31 13.84 10.45
C GLU A 82 -13.81 14.27 9.07
N THR A 83 -13.14 13.38 8.35
CA THR A 83 -12.64 13.64 6.99
C THR A 83 -13.80 13.74 6.00
N VAL A 84 -14.76 12.82 6.06
CA VAL A 84 -15.94 12.79 5.18
C VAL A 84 -16.79 14.05 5.33
N GLU A 85 -17.03 14.50 6.56
CA GLU A 85 -17.82 15.70 6.80
C GLU A 85 -17.11 16.97 6.28
N GLN A 86 -15.78 17.04 6.39
CA GLN A 86 -15.00 18.13 5.80
C GLN A 86 -15.05 18.11 4.26
N LEU A 87 -14.95 16.93 3.63
CA LEU A 87 -15.06 16.79 2.18
C LEU A 87 -16.44 17.25 1.68
N LYS A 88 -17.52 16.81 2.33
CA LYS A 88 -18.88 17.24 2.01
C LYS A 88 -19.06 18.75 2.18
N THR A 89 -18.53 19.32 3.25
CA THR A 89 -18.57 20.78 3.51
C THR A 89 -17.84 21.56 2.41
N ALA A 90 -16.75 21.01 1.86
CA ALA A 90 -16.03 21.58 0.73
C ALA A 90 -16.74 21.40 -0.63
N GLY A 91 -17.93 20.80 -0.66
CA GLY A 91 -18.72 20.56 -1.87
C GLY A 91 -18.27 19.36 -2.70
N ILE A 92 -17.36 18.52 -2.17
CA ILE A 92 -16.87 17.33 -2.86
C ILE A 92 -17.92 16.22 -2.75
N ARG A 93 -18.19 15.51 -3.85
CA ARG A 93 -19.10 14.37 -3.84
C ARG A 93 -18.44 13.20 -3.12
N VAL A 94 -19.08 12.70 -2.08
CA VAL A 94 -18.63 11.50 -1.35
C VAL A 94 -19.61 10.37 -1.57
N ILE A 95 -19.10 9.17 -1.86
CA ILE A 95 -19.89 7.94 -2.00
C ILE A 95 -19.33 6.83 -1.12
N ASP A 96 -20.17 5.92 -0.69
CA ASP A 96 -19.72 4.71 0.01
C ASP A 96 -19.15 3.70 -0.99
N TRP A 97 -18.07 3.05 -0.61
CA TRP A 97 -17.41 1.98 -1.37
C TRP A 97 -17.53 0.67 -0.62
N GLU A 98 -18.12 -0.32 -1.27
CA GLU A 98 -18.21 -1.69 -0.74
C GLU A 98 -16.95 -2.47 -1.13
N PRO A 99 -16.23 -3.10 -0.17
CA PRO A 99 -15.08 -3.95 -0.48
C PRO A 99 -15.51 -5.17 -1.32
N VAL A 100 -14.68 -5.56 -2.28
CA VAL A 100 -14.97 -6.68 -3.20
C VAL A 100 -13.92 -7.78 -3.02
N ASP A 101 -14.33 -8.93 -2.50
CA ASP A 101 -13.48 -10.12 -2.35
C ASP A 101 -12.14 -9.85 -1.61
N HIS A 102 -12.17 -8.99 -0.58
CA HIS A 102 -10.96 -8.60 0.15
C HIS A 102 -10.32 -9.78 0.91
N GLN A 103 -11.13 -10.66 1.54
CA GLN A 103 -10.60 -11.87 2.17
C GLN A 103 -9.89 -12.78 1.16
N LYS A 104 -10.54 -13.05 0.03
CA LYS A 104 -9.93 -13.83 -1.05
C LYS A 104 -8.65 -13.16 -1.59
N SER A 105 -8.63 -11.84 -1.67
CA SER A 105 -7.44 -11.07 -2.06
C SER A 105 -6.32 -11.24 -1.04
N TRP A 106 -6.62 -11.23 0.27
CA TRP A 106 -5.66 -11.51 1.33
C TRP A 106 -5.09 -12.93 1.22
N ASP A 107 -5.94 -13.94 1.03
CA ASP A 107 -5.52 -15.34 0.89
C ASP A 107 -4.56 -15.50 -0.31
N LEU A 108 -4.87 -14.86 -1.44
CA LEU A 108 -4.00 -14.85 -2.62
C LEU A 108 -2.68 -14.11 -2.37
N ILE A 109 -2.74 -12.89 -1.81
CA ILE A 109 -1.56 -12.05 -1.61
C ILE A 109 -0.60 -12.67 -0.59
N SER A 110 -1.11 -13.24 0.51
CA SER A 110 -0.29 -13.90 1.52
C SER A 110 0.47 -15.10 0.94
N ALA A 111 -0.17 -15.91 0.09
CA ALA A 111 0.50 -17.00 -0.62
C ALA A 111 1.57 -16.48 -1.60
N LEU A 112 1.29 -15.38 -2.29
CA LEU A 112 2.21 -14.76 -3.25
C LEU A 112 3.43 -14.09 -2.61
N TYR A 113 3.36 -13.72 -1.33
CA TYR A 113 4.53 -13.25 -0.57
C TYR A 113 5.53 -14.38 -0.30
N PHE A 114 5.04 -15.62 -0.13
CA PHE A 114 5.85 -16.79 0.23
C PHE A 114 5.62 -17.96 -0.74
N CYS A 115 5.85 -17.74 -2.03
CA CYS A 115 5.66 -18.77 -3.07
C CYS A 115 6.45 -20.07 -2.83
N ASN A 116 7.50 -20.04 -2.02
CA ASN A 116 8.31 -21.18 -1.60
C ASN A 116 7.97 -21.72 -0.20
N GLY A 117 6.82 -21.34 0.38
CA GLY A 117 6.44 -21.72 1.74
C GLY A 117 7.31 -21.07 2.83
N ALA A 118 7.89 -19.91 2.53
CA ALA A 118 8.81 -19.16 3.39
C ALA A 118 10.10 -19.93 3.77
N GLN A 119 10.49 -20.90 2.94
CA GLN A 119 11.64 -21.76 3.25
C GLN A 119 12.94 -20.96 3.39
N ALA A 120 13.15 -19.96 2.52
CA ALA A 120 14.35 -19.13 2.55
C ALA A 120 14.46 -18.34 3.87
N GLU A 121 13.34 -17.80 4.36
CA GLU A 121 13.24 -17.08 5.62
C GLU A 121 13.51 -18.03 6.81
N ARG A 122 12.99 -19.26 6.75
CA ARG A 122 13.23 -20.29 7.77
C ARG A 122 14.69 -20.76 7.82
N ASP A 123 15.32 -20.94 6.66
CA ASP A 123 16.72 -21.31 6.56
C ASP A 123 17.62 -20.22 7.18
N LEU A 124 17.33 -18.94 6.88
CA LEU A 124 18.06 -17.79 7.46
C LEU A 124 17.91 -17.69 8.98
N MET A 125 16.71 -17.90 9.52
CA MET A 125 16.49 -17.91 10.97
C MET A 125 17.25 -19.07 11.65
N THR A 126 17.28 -20.24 11.00
CA THR A 126 18.02 -21.41 11.50
C THR A 126 19.53 -21.15 11.49
N GLU A 127 20.06 -20.54 10.43
CA GLU A 127 21.49 -20.15 10.35
C GLU A 127 21.86 -19.12 11.43
N ALA A 128 20.95 -18.21 11.75
CA ALA A 128 21.15 -17.18 12.77
C ALA A 128 20.92 -17.67 14.22
N ASP A 129 20.49 -18.93 14.43
CA ASP A 129 20.06 -19.47 15.72
C ASP A 129 18.92 -18.64 16.37
N GLU A 130 18.02 -18.10 15.54
CA GLU A 130 16.86 -17.31 15.97
C GLU A 130 15.55 -18.06 15.75
N GLN A 131 14.58 -17.84 16.66
CA GLN A 131 13.23 -18.37 16.52
C GLN A 131 12.27 -17.27 16.06
N PRO A 132 11.28 -17.57 15.19
CA PRO A 132 10.31 -16.57 14.77
C PRO A 132 9.48 -16.09 15.97
N LEU A 133 9.44 -14.76 16.16
CA LEU A 133 8.49 -14.14 17.09
C LEU A 133 7.04 -14.43 16.67
N PRO A 134 6.05 -14.32 17.58
CA PRO A 134 4.67 -14.75 17.30
C PRO A 134 4.07 -14.19 16.01
N LEU A 135 4.28 -12.90 15.71
CA LEU A 135 3.76 -12.27 14.49
C LEU A 135 4.48 -12.78 13.23
N THR A 136 5.78 -13.02 13.32
CA THR A 136 6.58 -13.61 12.25
C THR A 136 6.10 -15.04 11.98
N ASN A 137 5.93 -15.85 13.03
CA ASN A 137 5.42 -17.20 12.86
C ASN A 137 4.00 -17.18 12.26
N TRP A 138 3.13 -16.26 12.69
CA TRP A 138 1.79 -16.14 12.14
C TRP A 138 1.81 -15.87 10.63
N ILE A 139 2.59 -14.88 10.17
CA ILE A 139 2.60 -14.48 8.75
C ILE A 139 3.26 -15.53 7.83
N LEU A 140 4.28 -16.26 8.30
CA LEU A 140 4.96 -17.30 7.52
C LEU A 140 4.13 -18.59 7.34
N ASN A 141 2.99 -18.70 8.03
CA ASN A 141 2.06 -19.81 7.90
C ASN A 141 0.73 -19.38 7.25
N GLN A 142 0.65 -18.20 6.63
CA GLN A 142 -0.51 -17.79 5.82
C GLN A 142 -0.36 -18.27 4.35
N PRO A 143 -1.46 -18.51 3.62
CA PRO A 143 -2.81 -18.75 4.11
C PRO A 143 -2.93 -20.22 4.56
N GLU A 144 -3.33 -20.46 5.80
CA GLU A 144 -3.77 -21.77 6.28
C GLU A 144 -5.27 -21.98 5.96
#